data_AF-A0A535JFF3-F1
#
_entry.id   AF-A0A535JFF3-F1
#
_cell.length_a   1.000
_cell.length_b   1.000
_cell.length_c   1.000
_cell.angle_alpha   90.00
_cell.angle_beta   90.00
_cell.angle_gamma   90.00
#
_symmetry.space_group_name_H-M   'P 1'
#
loop_
_entity.id
_entity.type
_entity.pdbx_description
1 polymer ?
#
loop_
_entity_poly.entity_id
_entity_poly.type
_entity_poly.pdbx_seq_one_letter_code
_entity_poly.pdbx_strand_id
1 'polypeptide(L)' 'MTPPGKMLDPVCDMIVDLDEQREQGLTLERPEREYAFCGAGCLERFAKDPKRYIPKVERWLATGESAAPHM' A
#
# COMPACT_ATOMS: atom_id res chain seq x y z
N MET A 1 -9.63 -15.48 10.04
CA MET A 1 -8.38 -15.61 9.26
C MET A 1 -8.57 -14.71 8.05
N THR A 2 -8.29 -13.43 8.21
CA THR A 2 -8.50 -12.40 7.18
C THR A 2 -7.60 -12.73 5.99
N PRO A 3 -8.09 -12.66 4.74
CA PRO A 3 -7.23 -12.90 3.57
C PRO A 3 -6.11 -11.85 3.54
N PRO A 4 -4.86 -12.23 3.23
CA PRO A 4 -3.72 -11.32 3.21
C PRO A 4 -3.91 -10.31 2.07
N GLY A 5 -4.22 -9.07 2.42
CA GLY A 5 -4.22 -7.95 1.49
C GLY A 5 -2.77 -7.58 1.21
N LYS A 6 -2.14 -8.20 0.22
CA LYS A 6 -0.79 -7.80 -0.21
C LYS A 6 -0.87 -6.45 -0.90
N MET A 7 0.09 -5.57 -0.61
CA MET A 7 0.21 -4.26 -1.23
C MET A 7 1.66 -3.98 -1.61
N LEU A 8 1.85 -3.37 -2.79
CA LEU A 8 3.15 -2.84 -3.20
C LEU A 8 3.47 -1.56 -2.45
N ASP A 9 4.58 -1.55 -1.70
CA ASP A 9 5.23 -0.34 -1.22
C ASP A 9 5.79 0.42 -2.45
N PRO A 10 5.26 1.60 -2.78
CA PRO A 10 5.67 2.32 -3.98
C PRO A 10 7.07 2.93 -3.88
N VAL A 11 7.63 3.05 -2.67
CA VAL A 11 8.93 3.66 -2.40
C VAL A 11 10.06 2.66 -2.65
N CYS A 12 9.89 1.40 -2.26
CA CYS A 12 10.93 0.37 -2.35
C CYS A 12 10.59 -0.82 -3.25
N ASP A 13 9.40 -0.85 -3.87
CA ASP A 13 8.91 -1.94 -4.72
C ASP A 13 8.72 -3.28 -3.99
N MET A 14 8.61 -3.24 -2.66
CA MET A 14 8.42 -4.43 -1.84
C MET A 14 6.93 -4.74 -1.66
N ILE A 15 6.54 -6.00 -1.80
CA ILE A 15 5.19 -6.43 -1.44
C ILE A 15 5.12 -6.64 0.07
N VAL A 16 4.27 -5.88 0.72
CA VAL A 16 4.03 -5.93 2.17
C VAL A 16 2.60 -6.38 2.46
N ASP A 17 2.37 -6.90 3.65
CA ASP A 17 1.03 -7.26 4.09
C ASP A 17 0.35 -6.06 4.75
N LEU A 18 -0.80 -5.64 4.21
CA LEU A 18 -1.50 -4.42 4.60
C LEU A 18 -2.07 -4.54 6.03
N ASP A 19 -2.50 -5.73 6.44
CA ASP A 19 -3.01 -5.99 7.79
C ASP A 19 -1.88 -5.89 8.82
N GLU A 20 -0.74 -6.54 8.53
CA GLU A 20 0.45 -6.47 9.38
C GLU A 20 0.96 -5.03 9.52
N GLN A 21 0.97 -4.26 8.42
CA GLN A 21 1.39 -2.86 8.48
C GLN A 21 0.37 -1.98 9.19
N ARG A 22 -0.92 -2.30 9.12
CA ARG A 22 -1.97 -1.61 9.87
C ARG A 22 -1.76 -1.79 11.36
N GLU A 23 -1.51 -3.02 11.83
CA GLU A 23 -1.22 -3.29 13.24
C GLU A 23 0.03 -2.56 13.74
N GLN A 24 1.03 -2.42 12.86
CA GLN A 24 2.27 -1.68 13.14
C GLN A 24 2.13 -0.14 13.02
N GLY A 25 1.01 0.37 12.52
CA GLY A 25 0.84 1.80 12.22
C GLY A 25 1.71 2.29 11.05
N LEU A 26 2.16 1.38 10.18
CA LEU A 26 2.92 1.64 8.97
C LEU A 26 2.00 1.75 7.74
N THR A 27 0.78 2.22 7.96
CA THR A 27 -0.22 2.47 6.92
C THR A 27 -0.58 3.95 6.87
N LEU A 28 -1.02 4.41 5.70
CA LEU A 28 -1.51 5.76 5.50
C LEU A 28 -2.84 5.72 4.75
N GLU A 29 -3.90 6.12 5.42
CA GLU A 29 -5.22 6.26 4.82
C GLU A 29 -5.26 7.52 3.93
N ARG A 30 -5.69 7.35 2.67
CA ARG A 30 -5.79 8.41 1.66
C ARG A 30 -7.16 8.36 0.98
N PRO A 31 -7.57 9.44 0.28
CA PRO A 31 -8.87 9.49 -0.39
C PRO A 31 -9.07 8.38 -1.42
N GLU A 32 -7.98 7.87 -1.99
CA GLU A 32 -8.01 6.80 -2.99
C GLU A 32 -8.07 5.42 -2.36
N ARG A 33 -7.26 5.16 -1.32
CA ARG A 33 -7.13 3.88 -0.60
C ARG A 33 -6.22 4.01 0.62
N GLU A 34 -6.17 2.96 1.44
CA GLU A 34 -5.13 2.75 2.44
C GLU A 34 -3.85 2.25 1.76
N TYR A 35 -2.70 2.84 2.11
CA TYR A 35 -1.38 2.46 1.61
C TYR A 35 -0.56 1.84 2.73
N ALA A 36 0.14 0.73 2.46
CA ALA A 36 1.06 0.09 3.39
C ALA A 36 2.52 0.28 2.97
N PHE A 37 3.40 0.40 3.98
CA PHE A 37 4.83 0.66 3.79
C PHE A 37 5.65 -0.34 4.57
N CYS A 38 6.81 -0.74 4.05
CA CYS A 38 7.71 -1.67 4.74
C CYS A 38 8.37 -1.07 6.00
N GLY A 39 8.18 0.23 6.25
CA GLY A 39 8.77 0.93 7.39
C GLY A 39 8.49 2.43 7.38
N ALA A 40 8.78 3.07 8.51
CA ALA A 40 8.51 4.50 8.73
C ALA A 40 9.19 5.41 7.69
N GLY A 41 10.41 5.05 7.24
CA GLY A 41 11.11 5.83 6.20
C GLY A 41 10.42 5.81 4.83
N CYS A 42 9.74 4.72 4.47
CA CYS A 42 8.92 4.66 3.26
C CYS A 42 7.64 5.48 3.44
N LEU A 43 6.98 5.36 4.61
CA LEU A 43 5.82 6.17 4.95
C LEU A 43 6.11 7.67 4.86
N GLU A 44 7.22 8.15 5.44
CA GLU A 44 7.61 9.56 5.39
C GLU A 44 7.90 10.04 3.96
N ARG A 45 8.58 9.21 3.14
CA ARG A 45 8.85 9.53 1.73
C ARG A 45 7.57 9.62 0.93
N PHE A 46 6.65 8.69 1.16
CA PHE A 46 5.33 8.74 0.53
C PHE A 46 4.54 9.95 0.99
N ALA A 47 4.57 10.29 2.28
CA ALA A 47 3.86 11.45 2.82
C ALA A 47 4.38 12.78 2.24
N LYS A 48 5.67 12.87 1.90
CA LYS A 48 6.28 14.03 1.22
C LYS A 48 5.78 14.18 -0.22
N ASP A 49 5.74 13.10 -0.98
CA ASP A 49 5.44 13.14 -2.42
C ASP A 49 4.45 12.05 -2.88
N PRO A 50 3.23 11.97 -2.31
CA PRO A 50 2.33 10.84 -2.55
C PRO A 50 1.90 10.74 -4.02
N LYS A 51 1.71 11.90 -4.69
CA LYS A 51 1.31 11.98 -6.10
C LYS A 51 2.28 11.29 -7.05
N ARG A 52 3.56 11.17 -6.67
CA ARG A 52 4.58 10.47 -7.45
C ARG A 52 4.46 8.95 -7.35
N TYR A 53 3.94 8.47 -6.24
CA TYR A 53 3.93 7.06 -5.84
C TYR A 53 2.57 6.39 -6.06
N ILE A 54 1.46 7.12 -5.87
CA ILE A 54 0.08 6.71 -6.18
C ILE A 54 -0.02 5.97 -7.53
N PRO A 55 0.38 6.55 -8.68
CA PRO A 55 0.17 5.91 -9.99
C PRO A 55 0.92 4.58 -10.14
N LYS A 56 1.97 4.35 -9.34
CA LYS A 56 2.73 3.11 -9.32
C LYS A 56 1.96 2.01 -8.60
N VAL A 57 1.39 2.32 -7.43
CA VAL A 57 0.52 1.40 -6.69
C VAL A 57 -0.73 1.10 -7.51
N GLU A 58 -1.39 2.12 -8.06
CA GLU A 58 -2.54 1.98 -8.96
C GLU A 58 -2.24 1.04 -10.13
N ARG A 59 -1.06 1.18 -10.75
CA ARG A 59 -0.64 0.30 -11.84
C ARG A 59 -0.44 -1.13 -11.38
N TRP A 60 0.20 -1.36 -10.23
CA TRP A 60 0.40 -2.70 -9.67
C TRP A 60 -0.94 -3.40 -9.40
N LEU A 61 -1.89 -2.67 -8.83
CA LEU A 61 -3.24 -3.15 -8.56
C LEU A 61 -4.01 -3.42 -9.86
N ALA A 62 -3.90 -2.53 -10.85
CA ALA A 62 -4.52 -2.70 -12.16
C ALA A 62 -3.97 -3.92 -12.92
N THR A 63 -2.71 -4.33 -12.66
CA THR A 63 -2.12 -5.55 -13.22
C THR A 63 -2.51 -6.85 -12.51
N GLY A 64 -3.35 -6.81 -11.46
CA GLY A 64 -4.15 -7.97 -11.08
C GLY A 64 -3.57 -8.93 -10.04
N GLU A 65 -2.87 -8.44 -9.00
CA GLU A 65 -2.64 -9.23 -7.77
C GLU A 65 -3.42 -8.66 -6.56
N SER A 66 -4.62 -8.13 -6.81
CA SER A 66 -5.60 -7.82 -5.78
C SER A 66 -7.01 -8.01 -6.33
N ALA A 67 -7.30 -9.27 -6.69
CA ALA A 67 -8.68 -9.72 -6.74
C ALA A 67 -9.21 -9.80 -5.29
N ALA A 68 -9.91 -8.75 -4.86
CA ALA A 68 -11.03 -8.92 -3.95
C ALA A 68 -12.20 -8.13 -4.54
N PRO A 69 -13.31 -8.80 -4.91
CA PRO A 69 -14.45 -8.16 -5.54
C PRO A 69 -15.14 -7.25 -4.53
N HIS A 70 -15.49 -6.06 -5.00
CA HIS A 70 -16.51 -5.23 -4.37
C HIS A 70 -17.83 -6.00 -4.38
N MET A 71 -18.41 -6.27 -3.21
CA MET A 71 -19.84 -6.58 -3.02
C MET A 71 -20.31 -5.90 -1.74
#